data_AF-A0A972SFU2-F1
#
_entry.id   AF-A0A972SFU2-F1
#
_cell.length_a   1.000
_cell.length_b   1.000
_cell.length_c   1.000
_cell.angle_alpha   90.00
_cell.angle_beta   90.00
_cell.angle_gamma   90.00
#
_symmetry.space_group_name_H-M   'P 1'
#
loop_
_entity.id
_entity.type
_entity.pdbx_description
1 polymer ?
#
loop_
_entity_poly.entity_id
_entity_poly.type
_entity_poly.pdbx_seq_one_letter_code
_entity_poly.pdbx_strand_id
1 'polypeptide(L)'
;MKNDQQQTSLFSFIHPDHACLPRPVRAFCNTIATLMLFTPVFMACISCLGILLGLAGLQEACPALAHGIALGVIDMIKGGAIGFTALLLTAAFFEREQFARFIRDDLYHMIEDEIMPLYR
;
A
#
# COMPACT_ATOMS: atom_id res chain seq x y z
N MET A 1 -36.71 -16.37 4.20
CA MET A 1 -35.74 -16.22 3.10
C MET A 1 -34.80 -15.10 3.49
N LYS A 2 -33.65 -15.46 4.08
CA LYS A 2 -32.66 -14.49 4.58
C LYS A 2 -31.78 -14.08 3.39
N ASN A 3 -31.53 -12.78 3.33
CA ASN A 3 -30.94 -12.10 2.20
C ASN A 3 -29.42 -12.39 2.16
N ASP A 4 -29.00 -13.44 1.43
CA ASP A 4 -27.59 -13.84 1.28
C ASP A 4 -26.86 -13.09 0.16
N GLN A 5 -27.34 -11.89 -0.20
CA GLN A 5 -26.50 -10.90 -0.90
C GLN A 5 -25.67 -10.12 0.12
N GLN A 6 -24.89 -10.84 0.92
CA GLN A 6 -23.76 -10.23 1.60
C GLN A 6 -22.68 -10.02 0.54
N GLN A 7 -22.84 -8.93 -0.22
CA GLN A 7 -21.77 -8.34 -1.02
C GLN A 7 -20.50 -8.42 -0.18
N THR A 8 -19.58 -9.29 -0.59
CA THR A 8 -18.21 -9.31 -0.08
C THR A 8 -17.61 -7.98 -0.49
N SER A 9 -17.78 -6.99 0.37
CA SER A 9 -17.16 -5.69 0.27
C SER A 9 -15.68 -5.93 0.08
N LEU A 10 -15.11 -5.36 -0.98
CA LEU A 10 -13.67 -5.33 -1.26
C LEU A 10 -12.84 -4.76 -0.09
N PHE A 11 -13.51 -4.23 0.93
CA PHE A 11 -12.98 -3.69 2.18
C PHE A 11 -13.52 -4.41 3.42
N SER A 12 -13.94 -5.67 3.33
CA SER A 12 -14.25 -6.50 4.51
C SER A 12 -13.25 -7.65 4.57
N PHE A 13 -12.06 -7.36 5.10
CA PHE A 13 -10.98 -8.34 5.21
C PHE A 13 -11.24 -9.40 6.30
N ILE A 14 -12.20 -9.16 7.18
CA ILE A 14 -12.44 -10.04 8.34
C ILE A 14 -13.40 -11.16 7.94
N HIS A 15 -12.99 -12.40 8.26
CA HIS A 15 -13.77 -13.59 8.01
C HIS A 15 -15.11 -13.57 8.78
N PRO A 16 -16.23 -14.02 8.19
CA PRO A 16 -17.52 -14.11 8.88
C PRO A 16 -17.48 -14.96 10.17
N ASP A 17 -16.52 -15.88 10.31
CA ASP A 17 -16.34 -16.71 11.51
C ASP A 17 -15.91 -15.91 12.75
N HIS A 18 -15.37 -14.71 12.57
CA HIS A 18 -15.09 -13.78 13.68
C HIS A 18 -16.30 -12.93 14.07
N ALA A 19 -17.52 -13.44 13.81
CA ALA A 19 -18.79 -12.83 14.21
C ALA A 19 -18.83 -12.49 15.72
N CYS A 20 -18.13 -13.27 16.54
CA CYS A 20 -18.05 -13.13 17.99
C CYS A 20 -17.17 -11.96 18.47
N LEU A 21 -16.31 -11.39 17.62
CA LEU A 21 -15.48 -10.25 18.02
C LEU A 21 -16.32 -8.97 18.20
N PRO A 22 -15.99 -8.12 19.20
CA PRO A 22 -16.62 -6.82 19.35
C PRO A 22 -16.49 -5.98 18.08
N ARG A 23 -17.57 -5.26 17.71
CA ARG A 23 -17.59 -4.33 16.57
C ARG A 23 -16.37 -3.38 16.49
N PRO A 24 -15.87 -2.78 17.59
CA PRO A 24 -14.69 -1.90 17.50
C PRO A 24 -13.40 -2.63 17.09
N VAL A 25 -13.20 -3.87 17.57
CA VAL A 25 -12.04 -4.71 17.22
C VAL A 25 -12.08 -5.07 15.73
N ARG A 26 -13.28 -5.39 15.22
CA ARG A 26 -13.49 -5.65 13.80
C ARG A 26 -13.21 -4.41 12.95
N ALA A 27 -13.70 -3.24 13.35
CA ALA A 27 -13.42 -2.00 12.64
C ALA A 27 -11.91 -1.71 12.58
N PHE A 28 -11.21 -1.86 13.72
CA PHE A 28 -9.77 -1.64 13.83
C PHE A 28 -8.96 -2.56 12.90
N CYS A 29 -9.19 -3.87 12.95
CA CYS A 29 -8.46 -4.83 12.12
C CYS A 29 -8.70 -4.59 10.62
N ASN A 30 -9.91 -4.18 10.25
CA ASN A 30 -10.23 -3.85 8.86
C ASN A 30 -9.53 -2.56 8.38
N THR A 31 -9.39 -1.57 9.26
CA THR A 31 -8.60 -0.36 8.99
C THR A 31 -7.13 -0.70 8.79
N ILE A 32 -6.56 -1.58 9.62
CA ILE A 32 -5.17 -2.05 9.46
C ILE A 32 -4.98 -2.78 8.13
N ALA A 33 -5.86 -3.73 7.79
CA ALA A 33 -5.79 -4.47 6.54
C ALA A 33 -5.85 -3.53 5.32
N THR A 34 -6.71 -2.53 5.37
CA THR A 34 -6.81 -1.50 4.32
C THR A 34 -5.52 -0.69 4.23
N LEU A 35 -4.92 -0.31 5.36
CA LEU A 35 -3.66 0.42 5.39
C LEU A 35 -2.52 -0.41 4.79
N MET A 36 -2.39 -1.68 5.18
CA MET A 36 -1.39 -2.60 4.65
C MET A 36 -1.53 -2.77 3.12
N LEU A 37 -2.77 -2.88 2.62
CA LEU A 37 -3.04 -3.03 1.19
C LEU A 37 -2.51 -1.84 0.36
N PHE A 38 -2.65 -0.61 0.87
CA PHE A 38 -2.21 0.59 0.16
C PHE A 38 -0.79 1.04 0.49
N THR A 39 -0.17 0.51 1.55
CA THR A 39 1.17 0.92 2.00
C THR A 39 2.23 0.83 0.89
N PRO A 40 2.34 -0.24 0.09
CA PRO A 40 3.34 -0.33 -0.98
C PRO A 40 3.18 0.77 -2.03
N VAL A 41 1.92 1.11 -2.36
CA VAL A 41 1.58 2.16 -3.32
C VAL A 41 2.01 3.53 -2.80
N PHE A 42 1.68 3.84 -1.53
CA PHE A 42 2.09 5.10 -0.91
C PHE A 42 3.62 5.21 -0.79
N MET A 43 4.30 4.13 -0.39
CA MET A 43 5.76 4.10 -0.29
C MET A 43 6.44 4.36 -1.65
N ALA A 44 5.95 3.73 -2.72
CA ALA A 44 6.48 3.95 -4.07
C ALA A 44 6.30 5.42 -4.51
N CYS A 45 5.10 5.99 -4.31
CA CYS A 45 4.81 7.38 -4.66
C CYS A 45 5.65 8.39 -3.85
N ILE A 46 5.74 8.21 -2.53
CA ILE A 46 6.51 9.12 -1.66
C ILE A 46 8.00 9.05 -1.98
N SER A 47 8.54 7.85 -2.23
CA SER A 47 9.94 7.68 -2.61
C SER A 47 10.25 8.38 -3.94
N CYS A 48 9.39 8.23 -4.94
CA CYS A 48 9.51 8.93 -6.21
C CYS A 48 9.50 10.44 -6.04
N LEU A 49 8.53 10.95 -5.27
CA LEU A 49 8.40 12.38 -4.99
C LEU A 49 9.63 12.93 -4.26
N GLY A 50 10.21 12.17 -3.32
CA GLY A 50 11.46 12.50 -2.64
C GLY A 50 12.65 12.62 -3.60
N ILE A 51 12.78 11.70 -4.57
CA ILE A 51 13.83 11.77 -5.60
C ILE A 51 13.64 13.02 -6.48
N LEU A 52 12.41 13.29 -6.93
CA LEU A 52 12.12 14.46 -7.78
C LEU A 52 12.42 15.78 -7.06
N LEU A 53 11.98 15.90 -5.81
CA LEU A 53 12.24 17.08 -4.97
C LEU A 53 13.73 17.23 -4.66
N GLY A 54 14.42 16.14 -4.33
CA GLY A 54 15.86 16.15 -4.06
C GLY A 54 16.68 16.59 -5.27
N LEU A 55 16.33 16.11 -6.46
CA LEU A 55 16.97 16.53 -7.71
C LEU A 55 16.66 17.99 -8.05
N ALA A 56 15.43 18.46 -7.81
CA ALA A 56 15.07 19.86 -7.99
C ALA A 56 15.87 20.79 -7.05
N GLY A 57 15.93 20.44 -5.76
CA GLY A 57 16.73 21.19 -4.78
C GLY A 57 18.22 21.19 -5.10
N LEU A 58 18.75 20.10 -5.65
CA LEU A 58 20.14 20.03 -6.12
C LEU A 58 20.40 20.97 -7.31
N GLN A 59 19.46 21.09 -8.24
CA GLN A 59 19.54 22.02 -9.37
C GLN A 59 19.47 23.48 -8.91
N GLU A 60 18.66 23.80 -7.90
CA GLU A 60 18.61 25.13 -7.30
C GLU A 60 19.90 25.50 -6.56
N ALA A 61 20.45 24.55 -5.77
CA ALA A 61 21.67 24.77 -5.01
C ALA A 61 22.93 24.86 -5.90
N CYS A 62 22.93 24.22 -7.06
CA CYS A 62 24.06 24.19 -7.98
C CYS A 62 23.59 24.44 -9.43
N PRO A 63 23.51 25.70 -9.88
CA PRO A 63 22.99 26.06 -11.21
C PRO A 63 23.81 25.50 -12.38
N ALA A 64 25.05 25.08 -12.15
CA ALA A 64 25.87 24.36 -13.13
C ALA A 64 25.26 23.00 -13.53
N LEU A 65 24.49 22.36 -12.63
CA LEU A 65 23.76 21.11 -12.91
C LEU A 65 22.49 21.32 -13.75
N ALA A 66 22.05 22.57 -13.95
CA ALA A 66 20.90 22.89 -14.78
C ALA A 66 21.23 22.99 -16.29
N HIS A 67 22.46 22.69 -16.69
CA HIS A 67 22.92 22.83 -18.08
C HIS A 67 23.76 21.62 -18.54
N GLY A 68 23.79 21.41 -19.85
CA GLY A 68 24.68 20.43 -20.48
C GLY A 68 24.42 18.97 -20.07
N ILE A 69 25.50 18.18 -19.98
CA ILE A 69 25.43 16.74 -19.70
C ILE A 69 24.82 16.45 -18.32
N ALA A 70 25.07 17.31 -17.34
CA ALA A 70 24.55 17.18 -15.98
C ALA A 70 23.01 17.24 -15.93
N LEU A 71 22.40 18.14 -16.71
CA LEU A 71 20.94 18.21 -16.85
C LEU A 71 20.38 16.92 -17.46
N GLY A 72 21.02 16.41 -18.52
CA GLY A 72 20.59 15.16 -19.17
C GLY A 72 20.63 13.95 -18.24
N VAL A 73 21.63 13.86 -17.36
CA VAL A 73 21.70 12.81 -16.33
C VAL A 73 20.57 12.97 -15.31
N ILE A 74 20.28 14.19 -14.86
CA ILE A 74 19.18 14.44 -13.92
C ILE A 74 17.83 14.06 -14.54
N ASP A 75 17.59 14.43 -15.79
CA ASP A 75 16.35 14.09 -16.49
C ASP A 75 16.21 12.57 -16.70
N MET A 76 17.31 11.87 -16.99
CA MET A 76 17.33 10.41 -17.06
C MET A 76 16.97 9.79 -15.69
N ILE A 77 17.49 10.31 -14.58
CA ILE A 77 17.17 9.81 -13.24
C ILE A 77 15.69 10.10 -12.90
N LYS A 78 15.18 11.30 -13.21
CA LYS A 78 13.76 11.64 -13.01
C LYS A 78 12.85 10.69 -13.80
N GLY A 79 13.15 10.50 -15.09
CA GLY A 79 12.42 9.59 -15.97
C GLY A 79 12.48 8.14 -15.47
N GLY A 80 13.66 7.68 -15.03
CA GLY A 80 13.86 6.36 -14.44
C GLY A 80 13.05 6.16 -13.15
N ALA A 81 13.05 7.14 -12.25
CA ALA A 81 12.27 7.09 -11.02
C ALA A 81 10.76 7.01 -11.30
N ILE A 82 10.26 7.81 -12.25
CA ILE A 82 8.84 7.79 -12.67
C ILE A 82 8.50 6.44 -13.29
N GLY A 83 9.29 5.96 -14.25
CA GLY A 83 9.06 4.69 -14.93
C GLY A 83 9.12 3.49 -13.97
N PHE A 84 10.09 3.46 -13.07
CA PHE A 84 10.19 2.43 -12.04
C PHE A 84 9.00 2.45 -11.08
N THR A 85 8.58 3.64 -10.65
CA THR A 85 7.39 3.80 -9.79
C THR A 85 6.12 3.32 -10.50
N ALA A 86 5.96 3.66 -11.79
CA ALA A 86 4.86 3.18 -12.60
C ALA A 86 4.84 1.64 -12.72
N LEU A 87 6.01 1.01 -12.93
CA LEU A 87 6.12 -0.45 -12.96
C LEU A 87 5.73 -1.08 -11.61
N LEU A 88 6.21 -0.53 -10.49
CA LEU A 88 5.83 -1.00 -9.15
C LEU A 88 4.33 -0.85 -8.89
N LEU A 89 3.74 0.27 -9.29
CA LEU A 89 2.30 0.49 -9.22
C LEU A 89 1.55 -0.54 -10.04
N THR A 90 1.95 -0.75 -11.31
CA THR A 90 1.32 -1.74 -12.19
C THR A 90 1.40 -3.15 -11.61
N ALA A 91 2.55 -3.56 -11.09
CA ALA A 91 2.72 -4.84 -10.42
C ALA A 91 1.81 -4.94 -9.17
N ALA A 92 1.80 -3.91 -8.33
CA ALA A 92 0.94 -3.85 -7.15
C ALA A 92 -0.56 -3.89 -7.48
N PHE A 93 -0.98 -3.34 -8.62
CA PHE A 93 -2.36 -3.44 -9.10
C PHE A 93 -2.68 -4.82 -9.67
N PHE A 94 -1.74 -5.46 -10.37
CA PHE A 94 -1.94 -6.78 -10.98
C PHE A 94 -1.95 -7.90 -9.93
N GLU A 95 -1.06 -7.81 -8.95
CA GLU A 95 -0.97 -8.77 -7.84
C GLU A 95 -1.89 -8.41 -6.66
N ARG A 96 -2.71 -7.36 -6.82
CA ARG A 96 -3.55 -6.82 -5.74
C ARG A 96 -4.47 -7.85 -5.11
N GLU A 97 -5.01 -8.77 -5.91
CA GLU A 97 -5.85 -9.86 -5.38
C GLU A 97 -5.04 -10.85 -4.54
N GLN A 98 -3.83 -11.21 -4.96
CA GLN A 98 -2.96 -12.12 -4.22
C GLN A 98 -2.50 -11.47 -2.92
N PHE A 99 -2.12 -10.19 -2.97
CA PHE A 99 -1.73 -9.42 -1.79
C PHE A 99 -2.91 -9.21 -0.82
N ALA A 100 -4.11 -8.96 -1.34
CA ALA A 100 -5.32 -8.88 -0.51
C ALA A 100 -5.65 -10.21 0.18
N ARG A 101 -5.44 -11.35 -0.48
CA ARG A 101 -5.58 -12.68 0.14
C ARG A 101 -4.50 -12.91 1.20
N PHE A 102 -3.25 -12.59 0.91
CA PHE A 102 -2.16 -12.68 1.88
C PHE A 102 -2.46 -11.86 3.15
N ILE A 103 -2.84 -10.60 3.01
CA ILE A 103 -3.22 -9.75 4.15
C ILE A 103 -4.39 -10.38 4.91
N ARG A 104 -5.38 -10.93 4.20
CA ARG A 104 -6.55 -11.57 4.84
C ARG A 104 -6.17 -12.81 5.65
N ASP A 105 -5.30 -13.66 5.11
CA ASP A 105 -4.86 -14.89 5.77
C ASP A 105 -3.95 -14.57 6.98
N ASP A 106 -3.05 -13.59 6.83
CA ASP A 106 -2.19 -13.10 7.93
C ASP A 106 -3.02 -12.49 9.05
N LEU A 107 -4.01 -11.65 8.71
CA LEU A 107 -4.94 -11.06 9.68
C LEU A 107 -5.80 -12.13 10.35
N TYR A 108 -6.18 -13.19 9.63
CA TYR A 108 -6.94 -14.31 10.19
C TYR A 108 -6.13 -15.05 11.25
N HIS A 109 -4.89 -15.44 10.93
CA HIS A 109 -4.00 -16.11 11.87
C HIS A 109 -3.69 -15.23 13.09
N MET A 110 -3.37 -13.95 12.89
CA MET A 110 -3.15 -13.00 13.98
C MET A 110 -4.39 -12.89 14.90
N ILE A 111 -5.59 -12.81 14.31
CA ILE A 111 -6.82 -12.77 15.10
C ILE A 111 -7.04 -14.07 15.87
N GLU A 112 -6.81 -15.22 15.26
CA GLU A 112 -7.03 -16.52 15.88
C GLU A 112 -6.03 -16.80 17.02
N ASP A 113 -4.76 -16.49 16.80
CA ASP A 113 -3.66 -16.80 17.72
C ASP A 113 -3.53 -15.79 18.86
N GLU A 114 -3.75 -14.50 18.60
CA GLU A 114 -3.48 -13.43 19.59
C GLU A 114 -4.74 -12.81 20.18
N ILE A 115 -5.81 -12.65 19.38
CA ILE A 115 -6.99 -11.87 19.77
C ILE A 115 -8.09 -12.77 20.33
N MET A 116 -8.41 -13.86 19.65
CA MET A 116 -9.48 -14.80 20.05
C MET A 116 -9.31 -15.37 21.47
N PRO A 117 -8.09 -15.69 21.96
CA PRO A 117 -7.89 -16.19 23.32
C PRO A 117 -8.27 -15.19 24.42
N LEU A 118 -8.28 -13.89 24.13
CA LEU A 118 -8.66 -12.84 25.09
C LEU A 118 -10.18 -12.69 25.24
N TYR A 119 -10.97 -13.30 24.35
CA TYR A 119 -12.43 -13.22 24.32
C TYR A 119 -13.11 -14.58 24.55
N ARG A 120 -12.33 -15.60 24.96
CA ARG A 120 -12.80 -16.96 25.27
C ARG A 120 -12.84 -17.18 26.78
#